data_AF-A0A9D4UJV3-F1
#
_entry.id   AF-A0A9D4UJV3-F1
#
_cell.length_a   1.000
_cell.length_b   1.000
_cell.length_c   1.000
_cell.angle_alpha   90.00
_cell.angle_beta   90.00
_cell.angle_gamma   90.00
#
_symmetry.space_group_name_H-M   'P 1'
#
loop_
_entity.id
_entity.type
_entity.pdbx_description
1 polymer ?
#
loop_
_entity_poly.entity_id
_entity_poly.type
_entity_poly.pdbx_seq_one_letter_code
_entity_poly.pdbx_strand_id
1 'polypeptide(L)'
;MDRPKHGQKVSRAPQGSRQKESSSSTAFQQGRAATSTPKALSLAKDANSEIDKDIAFDPKDVSFHVLKSYALEQQGLLPGAIDSLNITLSDDMENVMIPSEMCDALLRRANLLLSSSKDRRNVDAAIPDLQKCLQIIPDNLKVACFLSLCIALIP
;
A
#
# COMPACT_ATOMS: atom_id res chain seq x y z
N MET A 1 -8.86 -73.98 -44.23
CA MET A 1 -9.29 -74.59 -42.96
C MET A 1 -8.83 -73.71 -41.81
N ASP A 2 -9.84 -73.29 -41.04
CA ASP A 2 -9.87 -73.01 -39.60
C ASP A 2 -8.92 -72.03 -38.88
N ARG A 3 -9.59 -70.99 -38.33
CA ARG A 3 -9.32 -70.13 -37.16
C ARG A 3 -9.07 -70.96 -35.85
N PRO A 4 -9.00 -70.35 -34.64
CA PRO A 4 -8.23 -69.20 -34.13
C PRO A 4 -7.61 -69.53 -32.74
N LYS A 5 -6.81 -68.65 -32.11
CA LYS A 5 -6.80 -68.53 -30.63
C LYS A 5 -6.66 -67.07 -30.16
N HIS A 6 -7.64 -66.68 -29.36
CA HIS A 6 -7.71 -65.48 -28.54
C HIS A 6 -6.54 -65.42 -27.54
N GLY A 7 -6.02 -64.21 -27.31
CA GLY A 7 -5.19 -63.87 -26.16
C GLY A 7 -5.59 -62.48 -25.64
N GLN A 8 -6.18 -62.46 -24.45
CA GLN A 8 -6.65 -61.30 -23.71
C GLN A 8 -5.59 -60.19 -23.57
N LYS A 9 -5.98 -58.93 -23.84
CA LYS A 9 -5.31 -57.77 -23.24
C LYS A 9 -6.00 -57.45 -21.91
N VAL A 10 -5.29 -57.73 -20.81
CA VAL A 10 -5.70 -57.38 -19.45
C VAL A 10 -5.29 -55.93 -19.16
N SER A 11 -6.21 -55.20 -18.55
CA SER A 11 -6.16 -53.79 -18.17
C SER A 11 -5.25 -53.54 -16.96
N ARG A 12 -4.54 -52.39 -16.93
CA ARG A 12 -4.15 -51.66 -15.70
C ARG A 12 -3.97 -50.17 -16.01
N ALA A 13 -4.73 -49.33 -15.31
CA ALA A 13 -4.73 -47.86 -15.33
C ALA A 13 -3.64 -47.27 -14.38
N PRO A 14 -3.70 -45.98 -14.01
CA PRO A 14 -3.10 -44.83 -14.69
C PRO A 14 -1.89 -44.28 -13.93
N GLN A 15 -0.90 -43.70 -14.64
CA GLN A 15 0.20 -42.98 -14.02
C GLN A 15 -0.09 -41.48 -13.90
N GLY A 16 -0.07 -40.98 -12.66
CA GLY A 16 0.82 -39.88 -12.30
C GLY A 16 0.41 -38.48 -12.70
N SER A 17 -0.46 -37.89 -11.89
CA SER A 17 -0.60 -36.44 -11.64
C SER A 17 0.74 -35.67 -11.60
N ARG A 18 0.88 -34.65 -12.44
CA ARG A 18 1.67 -33.43 -12.17
C ARG A 18 1.29 -32.34 -13.18
N GLN A 19 1.44 -31.09 -12.76
CA GLN A 19 1.11 -29.84 -13.47
C GLN A 19 -0.33 -29.33 -13.26
N LYS A 20 -0.64 -28.97 -12.01
CA LYS A 20 -1.60 -27.90 -11.72
C LYS A 20 -1.10 -27.03 -10.56
N GLU A 21 0.17 -26.64 -10.62
CA GLU A 21 0.78 -25.68 -9.71
C GLU A 21 1.40 -24.56 -10.55
N SER A 22 0.57 -23.68 -11.09
CA SER A 22 1.07 -22.42 -11.66
C SER A 22 0.06 -21.27 -11.58
N SER A 23 -1.23 -21.52 -11.31
CA SER A 23 -2.24 -20.45 -11.25
C SER A 23 -2.17 -19.59 -9.98
N SER A 24 -1.73 -20.14 -8.85
CA SER A 24 -1.71 -19.42 -7.57
C SER A 24 -0.58 -18.39 -7.47
N SER A 25 0.56 -18.66 -8.11
CA SER A 25 1.73 -17.76 -8.11
C SER A 25 1.50 -16.53 -8.98
N THR A 26 0.81 -16.69 -10.12
CA THR A 26 0.45 -15.56 -10.99
C THR A 26 -0.62 -14.67 -10.39
N ALA A 27 -1.59 -15.21 -9.65
CA ALA A 27 -2.59 -14.40 -8.96
C ALA A 27 -1.97 -13.51 -7.86
N PHE A 28 -0.98 -14.05 -7.13
CA PHE A 28 -0.25 -13.28 -6.12
C PHE A 28 0.67 -12.21 -6.73
N GLN A 29 1.29 -12.49 -7.89
CA GLN A 29 2.10 -11.51 -8.61
C GLN A 29 1.24 -10.42 -9.29
N GLN A 30 0.07 -10.79 -9.82
CA GLN A 30 -0.92 -9.85 -10.36
C GLN A 30 -1.52 -8.95 -9.27
N GLY A 31 -1.67 -9.46 -8.04
CA GLY A 31 -2.13 -8.67 -6.90
C GLY A 31 -1.15 -7.58 -6.44
N ARG A 32 0.16 -7.76 -6.65
CA ARG A 32 1.18 -6.71 -6.34
C ARG A 32 1.35 -5.70 -7.47
N ALA A 33 0.88 -6.02 -8.66
CA ALA A 33 0.79 -5.13 -9.81
C ALA A 33 -0.68 -4.72 -10.05
N ALA A 34 -1.42 -4.41 -8.98
CA ALA A 34 -2.76 -3.88 -9.08
C ALA A 34 -2.71 -2.47 -9.69
N THR A 35 -2.56 -2.41 -11.01
CA THR A 35 -2.81 -1.23 -11.81
C THR A 35 -4.24 -0.81 -11.49
N SER A 36 -4.41 0.36 -10.87
CA SER A 36 -5.71 0.97 -10.66
C SER A 36 -6.54 0.84 -11.94
N THR A 37 -7.73 0.26 -11.86
CA THR A 37 -8.60 0.18 -13.04
C THR A 37 -8.82 1.58 -13.62
N PRO A 38 -9.01 1.75 -14.94
CA PRO A 38 -9.24 3.07 -15.53
C PRO A 38 -10.37 3.86 -14.83
N LYS A 39 -11.39 3.14 -14.36
CA LYS A 39 -12.49 3.71 -13.56
C LYS A 39 -12.00 4.22 -12.21
N ALA A 40 -11.21 3.45 -11.47
CA ALA A 40 -10.64 3.88 -10.19
C ALA A 40 -9.71 5.09 -10.36
N LEU A 41 -8.89 5.12 -11.41
CA LEU A 41 -8.04 6.26 -11.73
C LEU A 41 -8.85 7.53 -12.03
N SER A 42 -9.96 7.40 -12.78
CA SER A 42 -10.87 8.53 -13.03
C SER A 42 -11.47 9.06 -11.74
N LEU A 43 -11.99 8.16 -10.89
CA LEU A 43 -12.56 8.55 -9.59
C LEU A 43 -11.52 9.22 -8.68
N ALA A 44 -10.27 8.77 -8.70
CA ALA A 44 -9.20 9.38 -7.93
C ALA A 44 -8.86 10.79 -8.42
N LYS A 45 -8.92 11.04 -9.74
CA LYS A 45 -8.75 12.39 -10.31
C LYS A 45 -9.90 13.31 -9.95
N ASP A 46 -11.14 12.82 -10.06
CA ASP A 46 -12.34 13.58 -9.70
C ASP A 46 -12.31 13.93 -8.21
N ALA A 47 -11.98 12.96 -7.35
CA ALA A 47 -11.81 13.19 -5.92
C ALA A 47 -10.73 14.23 -5.62
N ASN A 48 -9.57 14.16 -6.28
CA ASN A 48 -8.52 15.17 -6.12
C ASN A 48 -8.99 16.57 -6.52
N SER A 49 -9.77 16.69 -7.61
CA SER A 49 -10.34 17.96 -8.07
C SER A 49 -11.36 18.54 -7.08
N GLU A 50 -12.22 17.72 -6.47
CA GLU A 50 -13.14 18.19 -5.43
C GLU A 50 -12.38 18.61 -4.16
N ILE A 51 -11.39 17.83 -3.72
CA ILE A 51 -10.55 18.17 -2.57
C ILE A 51 -9.80 19.50 -2.79
N ASP A 52 -9.34 19.79 -4.01
CA ASP A 52 -8.71 21.07 -4.33
C ASP A 52 -9.67 22.27 -4.12
N LYS A 53 -10.98 22.09 -4.34
CA LYS A 53 -11.99 23.12 -4.04
C LYS A 53 -12.21 23.26 -2.54
N ASP A 54 -12.24 22.14 -1.82
CA ASP A 54 -12.40 22.13 -0.37
C ASP A 54 -11.21 22.82 0.33
N ILE A 55 -9.98 22.55 -0.12
CA ILE A 55 -8.77 23.25 0.35
C ILE A 55 -8.83 24.75 0.04
N ALA A 56 -9.39 25.15 -1.10
CA ALA A 56 -9.55 26.57 -1.43
C ALA A 56 -10.57 27.26 -0.51
N PHE A 57 -11.54 26.52 0.02
CA PHE A 57 -12.53 27.00 0.98
C PHE A 57 -11.97 27.07 2.41
N ASP A 58 -11.34 25.98 2.88
CA ASP A 58 -10.65 25.94 4.18
C ASP A 58 -9.26 25.29 4.03
N PRO A 59 -8.20 26.09 3.89
CA PRO A 59 -6.85 25.57 3.69
C PRO A 59 -6.24 24.96 4.95
N LYS A 60 -6.84 25.19 6.13
CA LYS A 60 -6.33 24.75 7.43
C LYS A 60 -6.97 23.43 7.89
N ASP A 61 -7.98 22.93 7.20
CA ASP A 61 -8.50 21.60 7.50
C ASP A 61 -7.50 20.53 7.06
N VAL A 62 -6.91 19.90 8.07
CA VAL A 62 -5.91 18.84 7.96
C VAL A 62 -6.47 17.63 7.20
N SER A 63 -7.76 17.35 7.34
CA SER A 63 -8.44 16.22 6.72
C SER A 63 -8.33 16.29 5.20
N PHE A 64 -8.43 17.47 4.61
CA PHE A 64 -8.36 17.64 3.16
C PHE A 64 -6.98 17.30 2.61
N HIS A 65 -5.91 17.72 3.29
CA HIS A 65 -4.53 17.40 2.88
C HIS A 65 -4.23 15.90 3.04
N VAL A 66 -4.73 15.27 4.10
CA VAL A 66 -4.64 13.80 4.27
C VAL A 66 -5.40 13.08 3.17
N LEU A 67 -6.65 13.46 2.87
CA LEU A 67 -7.45 12.89 1.79
C LEU A 67 -6.80 13.08 0.40
N LYS A 68 -6.19 14.25 0.16
CA LYS A 68 -5.44 14.54 -1.05
C LYS A 68 -4.28 13.55 -1.23
N SER A 69 -3.58 13.21 -0.14
CA SER A 69 -2.53 12.18 -0.19
C SER A 69 -3.05 10.81 -0.65
N TYR A 70 -4.30 10.43 -0.31
CA TYR A 70 -4.93 9.20 -0.79
C TYR A 70 -5.32 9.27 -2.25
N ALA A 71 -5.88 10.39 -2.69
CA ALA A 71 -6.26 10.60 -4.08
C ALA A 71 -5.04 10.58 -5.00
N LEU A 72 -3.92 11.19 -4.58
CA LEU A 72 -2.67 11.22 -5.33
C LEU A 72 -1.95 9.86 -5.35
N GLU A 73 -1.94 9.12 -4.23
CA GLU A 73 -1.40 7.76 -4.21
C GLU A 73 -2.14 6.84 -5.20
N GLN A 74 -3.47 6.91 -5.24
CA GLN A 74 -4.27 6.12 -6.19
C GLN A 74 -4.04 6.50 -7.66
N GLN A 75 -3.53 7.69 -7.92
CA GLN A 75 -3.10 8.14 -9.25
C GLN A 75 -1.65 7.74 -9.58
N GLY A 76 -0.92 7.14 -8.63
CA GLY A 76 0.51 6.86 -8.76
C GLY A 76 1.40 8.09 -8.58
N LEU A 77 0.86 9.20 -8.08
CA LEU A 77 1.56 10.47 -7.90
C LEU A 77 2.14 10.59 -6.47
N LEU A 78 3.04 9.66 -6.12
CA LEU A 78 3.60 9.56 -4.76
C LEU A 78 4.31 10.83 -4.26
N PRO A 79 5.12 11.55 -5.08
CA PRO A 79 5.74 12.80 -4.62
C PRO A 79 4.71 13.84 -4.18
N GLY A 80 3.65 14.04 -4.97
CA GLY A 80 2.59 14.99 -4.62
C GLY A 80 1.78 14.55 -3.39
N ALA A 81 1.63 13.24 -3.16
CA ALA A 81 1.01 12.72 -1.96
C ALA A 81 1.83 13.04 -0.70
N ILE A 82 3.16 12.92 -0.79
CA ILE A 82 4.09 13.29 0.29
C ILE A 82 4.07 14.80 0.52
N ASP A 83 4.08 15.60 -0.55
CA ASP A 83 4.04 17.07 -0.45
C ASP A 83 2.75 17.55 0.25
N SER A 84 1.61 16.92 -0.03
CA SER A 84 0.34 17.24 0.63
C SER A 84 0.43 17.00 2.15
N LEU A 85 1.11 15.94 2.59
CA LEU A 85 1.31 15.66 4.02
C LEU A 85 2.35 16.58 4.67
N ASN A 86 3.33 17.07 3.91
CA ASN A 86 4.30 18.03 4.43
C ASN A 86 3.63 19.37 4.78
N ILE A 87 2.57 19.75 4.08
CA ILE A 87 1.74 20.92 4.45
C ILE A 87 1.10 20.67 5.82
N THR A 88 0.46 19.51 6.01
CA THR A 88 -0.14 19.11 7.29
C THR A 88 0.86 19.07 8.43
N LEU A 89 2.07 18.57 8.19
CA LEU A 89 3.11 18.36 9.21
C LEU A 89 4.05 19.56 9.37
N SER A 90 3.69 20.71 8.82
CA SER A 90 4.43 21.97 9.01
C SER A 90 4.18 22.55 10.40
N ASP A 91 5.15 23.32 10.90
CA ASP A 91 5.09 23.97 12.22
C ASP A 91 3.83 24.84 12.39
N ASP A 92 3.32 25.41 11.29
CA ASP A 92 2.11 26.26 11.26
C ASP A 92 0.83 25.48 11.64
N MET A 93 0.83 24.16 11.42
CA MET A 93 -0.34 23.29 11.60
C MET A 93 -0.25 22.43 12.87
N GLU A 94 0.94 22.33 13.49
CA GLU A 94 1.19 21.49 14.67
C GLU A 94 0.31 21.88 15.87
N ASN A 95 0.01 23.17 16.02
CA ASN A 95 -0.83 23.68 17.13
C ASN A 95 -2.34 23.56 16.87
N VAL A 96 -2.75 23.21 15.65
CA VAL A 96 -4.17 23.12 15.25
C VAL A 96 -4.65 21.67 15.30
N MET A 97 -3.76 20.72 15.03
CA MET A 97 -4.08 19.29 14.99
C MET A 97 -4.31 18.70 16.38
N ILE A 98 -5.26 17.78 16.47
CA ILE A 98 -5.32 16.89 17.64
C ILE A 98 -4.24 15.81 17.54
N PRO A 99 -3.75 15.27 18.68
CA PRO A 99 -2.74 14.23 18.74
C PRO A 99 -2.95 13.03 17.79
N SER A 100 -4.19 12.57 17.62
CA SER A 100 -4.52 11.46 16.73
C SER A 100 -4.34 11.79 15.26
N GLU A 101 -4.74 12.99 14.83
CA GLU A 101 -4.58 13.44 13.44
C GLU A 101 -3.10 13.60 13.07
N MET A 102 -2.30 14.15 13.99
CA MET A 102 -0.86 14.23 13.80
C MET A 102 -0.23 12.83 13.65
N CYS A 103 -0.58 11.88 14.52
CA CYS A 103 -0.08 10.51 14.38
C CYS A 103 -0.52 9.87 13.06
N ASP A 104 -1.78 10.04 12.65
CA ASP A 104 -2.28 9.48 11.39
C ASP A 104 -1.57 10.07 10.18
N ALA A 105 -1.29 11.38 10.17
CA ALA A 105 -0.53 12.04 9.12
C ALA A 105 0.93 11.55 9.05
N LEU A 106 1.59 11.39 10.22
CA LEU A 106 2.95 10.84 10.31
C LEU A 106 3.00 9.39 9.81
N LEU A 107 2.07 8.55 10.27
CA LEU A 107 1.96 7.16 9.82
C LEU A 107 1.70 7.09 8.32
N ARG A 108 0.86 7.98 7.79
CA ARG A 108 0.56 8.07 6.36
C ARG A 108 1.82 8.43 5.55
N ARG A 109 2.60 9.42 5.99
CA ARG A 109 3.84 9.82 5.32
C ARG A 109 4.88 8.71 5.34
N ALA A 110 5.06 8.05 6.49
CA ALA A 110 5.93 6.88 6.63
C ALA A 110 5.56 5.75 5.65
N ASN A 111 4.25 5.45 5.50
CA ASN A 111 3.78 4.47 4.51
C ASN A 111 4.16 4.85 3.07
N LEU A 112 3.95 6.11 2.68
CA LEU A 112 4.25 6.58 1.33
C LEU A 112 5.76 6.55 1.01
N LEU A 113 6.59 6.93 1.98
CA LEU A 113 8.05 6.86 1.85
C LEU A 113 8.51 5.44 1.53
N LEU A 114 8.02 4.46 2.30
CA LEU A 114 8.34 3.04 2.10
C LEU A 114 7.77 2.46 0.80
N SER A 115 6.65 3.00 0.31
CA SER A 115 6.03 2.61 -0.97
C SER A 115 6.73 3.21 -2.19
N SER A 116 7.35 4.40 -2.06
CA SER A 116 7.95 5.13 -3.19
C SER A 116 9.23 4.50 -3.74
N SER A 117 10.09 3.99 -2.85
CA SER A 117 11.19 3.09 -3.17
C SER A 117 11.71 2.47 -1.87
N LYS A 118 12.20 1.22 -1.94
CA LYS A 118 12.83 0.53 -0.80
C LYS A 118 14.26 1.02 -0.55
N ASP A 119 14.53 2.29 -0.84
CA ASP A 119 15.84 2.86 -0.64
C ASP A 119 16.03 3.20 0.84
N ARG A 120 17.22 2.93 1.36
CA ARG A 120 17.57 3.18 2.77
C ARG A 120 17.20 4.58 3.23
N ARG A 121 17.34 5.59 2.36
CA ARG A 121 16.98 6.99 2.65
C ARG A 121 15.52 7.18 3.03
N ASN A 122 14.60 6.45 2.39
CA ASN A 122 13.17 6.53 2.70
C ASN A 122 12.84 5.82 4.01
N VAL A 123 13.53 4.72 4.30
CA VAL A 123 13.42 4.02 5.59
C VAL A 123 13.92 4.94 6.71
N ASP A 124 15.09 5.56 6.54
CA ASP A 124 15.66 6.50 7.49
C ASP A 124 14.73 7.72 7.72
N ALA A 125 14.04 8.19 6.68
CA ALA A 125 13.06 9.27 6.79
C ALA A 125 11.73 8.85 7.45
N ALA A 126 11.32 7.59 7.33
CA ALA A 126 10.08 7.08 7.92
C ALA A 126 10.20 6.81 9.44
N ILE A 127 11.39 6.43 9.92
CA ILE A 127 11.65 6.15 11.34
C ILE A 127 11.28 7.31 12.29
N PRO A 128 11.74 8.55 12.07
CA PRO A 128 11.42 9.67 12.97
C PRO A 128 9.92 9.96 13.01
N ASP A 129 9.18 9.75 11.92
CA ASP A 129 7.72 9.92 11.90
C ASP A 129 7.02 8.93 12.82
N LEU A 130 7.43 7.66 12.75
CA LEU A 130 6.87 6.59 13.57
C LEU A 130 7.24 6.77 15.05
N GLN A 131 8.48 7.20 15.33
CA GLN A 131 8.91 7.52 16.69
C GLN A 131 8.12 8.69 17.27
N LYS A 132 7.90 9.77 16.49
CA LYS A 132 7.09 10.91 16.92
C LYS A 132 5.65 10.47 17.20
N CYS A 133 5.04 9.62 16.37
CA CYS A 133 3.72 9.09 16.71
C CYS A 133 3.72 8.32 18.03
N LEU A 134 4.70 7.44 18.31
CA LEU A 134 4.75 6.70 19.58
C LEU A 134 5.01 7.59 20.80
N GLN A 135 5.62 8.76 20.63
CA GLN A 135 5.71 9.75 21.71
C GLN A 135 4.35 10.38 22.03
N ILE A 136 3.51 10.55 21.01
CA ILE A 136 2.15 11.13 21.14
C ILE A 136 1.15 10.07 21.64
N ILE A 137 1.22 8.86 21.07
CA ILE A 137 0.32 7.74 21.33
C ILE A 137 1.18 6.48 21.58
N PRO A 138 1.64 6.25 22.82
CA PRO A 138 2.57 5.16 23.14
C PRO A 138 2.03 3.75 22.82
N ASP A 139 0.74 3.52 22.99
CA ASP A 139 0.11 2.21 22.84
C ASP A 139 -0.38 1.92 21.40
N ASN A 140 0.10 2.67 20.41
CA ASN A 140 -0.25 2.41 19.02
C ASN A 140 0.52 1.21 18.45
N LEU A 141 -0.03 0.00 18.66
CA LEU A 141 0.56 -1.27 18.23
C LEU A 141 0.87 -1.31 16.72
N LYS A 142 0.03 -0.67 15.90
CA LYS A 142 0.24 -0.60 14.45
C LYS A 142 1.55 0.13 14.14
N VAL A 143 1.77 1.26 14.78
CA VAL A 143 2.98 2.08 14.61
C VAL A 143 4.20 1.38 15.18
N ALA A 144 4.09 0.74 16.35
CA ALA A 144 5.19 -0.04 16.95
C ALA A 144 5.64 -1.20 16.05
N CYS A 145 4.70 -1.95 15.47
CA CYS A 145 4.99 -3.00 14.50
C CYS A 145 5.67 -2.43 13.24
N PHE A 146 5.20 -1.28 12.76
CA PHE A 146 5.74 -0.64 11.56
C PHE A 146 7.17 -0.12 11.77
N LEU A 147 7.45 0.45 12.93
CA LEU A 147 8.80 0.89 13.33
C LEU A 147 9.75 -0.31 13.44
N SER A 148 9.31 -1.39 14.06
CA SER A 148 10.09 -2.62 14.17
C SER A 148 10.46 -3.18 12.79
N LEU A 149 9.54 -3.13 11.82
CA LEU A 149 9.80 -3.51 10.44
C LEU A 149 10.84 -2.59 9.78
N CYS A 150 10.76 -1.27 9.98
CA CYS A 150 11.73 -0.32 9.43
C CYS A 150 13.14 -0.59 9.96
N ILE A 151 13.28 -0.81 11.27
CA ILE A 151 14.56 -1.11 11.90
C ILE A 151 15.15 -2.42 11.35
N ALA A 152 14.32 -3.45 11.16
CA ALA A 152 14.75 -4.72 10.60
C ALA A 152 15.19 -4.65 9.12
N LEU A 153 14.80 -3.59 8.40
CA LEU A 153 15.20 -3.35 7.01
C LEU A 153 16.54 -2.61 6.87
N ILE A 154 17.12 -2.11 7.97
CA ILE A 154 18.44 -1.49 7.99
C ILE A 154 19.47 -2.56 8.40
N PRO A 155 20.34 -3.02 7.48
CA PRO A 155 21.37 -4.02 7.77
C PRO A 155 22.51 -3.50 8.62
#